data_AF-A0A971FRY3-F1
#
_entry.id   AF-A0A971FRY3-F1
#
_cell.length_a   1.000
_cell.length_b   1.000
_cell.length_c   1.000
_cell.angle_alpha   90.00
_cell.angle_beta   90.00
_cell.angle_gamma   90.00
#
_symmetry.space_group_name_H-M   'P 1'
#
loop_
_entity.id
_entity.type
_entity.pdbx_description
1 polymer ?
#
loop_
_entity_poly.entity_id
_entity_poly.type
_entity_poly.pdbx_seq_one_letter_code
_entity_poly.pdbx_strand_id
1 'polypeptide(L)' 'MRTSISRCHIIEQIQKHLRTRSLGSDITLSCSFGLASTEEAGSFDLLLELADSRMYLAKKRGGNQVVYEEGLPGD' A
#
# COMPACT_ATOMS: atom_id res chain seq x y z
N MET A 1 -20.32 11.10 15.96
CA MET A 1 -19.66 9.99 15.24
C MET A 1 -18.42 10.54 14.56
N ARG A 2 -17.22 10.27 15.11
CA ARG A 2 -15.98 10.50 14.35
C ARG A 2 -15.89 9.38 13.33
N THR A 3 -15.99 9.72 12.05
CA THR A 3 -15.65 8.80 10.96
C THR A 3 -14.23 8.34 11.19
N SER A 4 -14.05 7.10 11.63
CA SER A 4 -12.76 6.43 11.61
C SER A 4 -12.32 6.36 10.15
N ILE A 5 -11.60 7.38 9.69
CA ILE A 5 -10.89 7.33 8.41
C ILE A 5 -9.92 6.17 8.56
N SER A 6 -10.18 5.07 7.85
CA SER A 6 -9.26 3.93 7.79
C SER A 6 -7.86 4.48 7.50
N ARG A 7 -6.83 4.06 8.26
CA ARG A 7 -5.44 4.57 8.14
C ARG A 7 -4.89 4.48 6.71
N CYS A 8 -5.53 3.69 5.85
CA CYS A 8 -5.17 3.43 4.46
C CYS A 8 -6.02 4.21 3.43
N HIS A 9 -7.02 5.00 3.84
CA HIS A 9 -8.07 5.51 2.94
C HIS A 9 -7.53 6.33 1.77
N ILE A 10 -6.52 7.17 1.99
CA ILE A 10 -5.92 7.98 0.92
C ILE A 10 -5.25 7.08 -0.13
N ILE A 11 -4.51 6.07 0.31
CA ILE A 11 -3.82 5.15 -0.59
C ILE A 11 -4.81 4.29 -1.37
N GLU A 12 -5.87 3.81 -0.71
CA GLU A 12 -6.95 3.08 -1.35
C GLU A 12 -7.65 3.92 -2.43
N GLN A 13 -7.88 5.21 -2.15
CA GLN A 13 -8.43 6.13 -3.15
C GLN A 13 -7.50 6.34 -4.34
N ILE A 14 -6.20 6.49 -4.10
CA ILE A 14 -5.19 6.60 -5.18
C ILE A 14 -5.20 5.32 -6.02
N GLN A 15 -5.18 4.14 -5.38
CA GLN A 15 -5.19 2.86 -6.08
C GLN A 15 -6.45 2.70 -6.94
N LYS A 16 -7.63 3.04 -6.39
CA LYS A 16 -8.90 3.02 -7.13
C LYS A 16 -8.83 3.94 -8.34
N HIS A 17 -8.32 5.17 -8.17
CA HIS A 17 -8.22 6.13 -9.26
C HIS A 17 -7.32 5.66 -10.39
N LEU A 18 -6.18 5.05 -10.05
CA LEU A 18 -5.22 4.52 -11.03
C LEU A 18 -5.79 3.34 -11.82
N ARG A 19 -6.54 2.44 -11.17
CA ARG A 19 -7.22 1.32 -11.84
C ARG A 19 -8.27 1.77 -12.85
N THR A 20 -8.93 2.91 -12.59
CA THR A 20 -9.98 3.45 -13.47
C THR A 20 -9.43 4.29 -14.63
N ARG A 21 -8.14 4.60 -14.64
CA ARG A 21 -7.50 5.37 -15.70
C ARG A 21 -6.76 4.47 -16.67
N SER A 22 -7.12 4.57 -17.93
CA SER A 22 -6.31 4.11 -19.04
C SER A 22 -5.27 5.18 -19.38
N LEU A 23 -4.00 4.79 -19.50
CA LEU A 23 -2.97 5.64 -20.09
C LEU A 23 -2.99 5.43 -21.60
N GLY A 24 -3.39 6.45 -22.37
CA GLY A 24 -3.55 6.31 -23.82
C GLY A 24 -4.71 5.37 -24.18
N SER A 25 -4.61 4.67 -25.32
CA SER A 25 -5.72 3.91 -25.87
C SER A 25 -6.02 2.59 -25.16
N ASP A 26 -5.06 1.93 -24.49
CA ASP A 26 -5.29 0.59 -23.92
C ASP A 26 -4.40 0.19 -22.71
N ILE A 27 -3.57 1.09 -22.15
CA ILE A 27 -2.70 0.71 -21.04
C ILE A 27 -3.45 0.87 -19.72
N THR A 28 -3.72 -0.25 -19.04
CA THR A 28 -4.25 -0.24 -17.66
C THR A 28 -3.08 -0.33 -16.68
N LEU A 29 -3.02 0.61 -15.74
CA LEU A 29 -2.00 0.62 -14.69
C LEU A 29 -2.57 0.20 -13.34
N SER A 30 -1.73 -0.43 -12.54
CA SER A 30 -2.03 -0.73 -11.14
C SER A 30 -0.78 -0.51 -10.29
N CYS A 31 -0.99 -0.28 -8.99
CA CYS A 31 0.09 0.00 -8.06
C CYS A 31 -0.06 -0.82 -6.79
N SER A 32 1.10 -1.27 -6.28
CA SER A 32 1.25 -1.91 -4.98
C SER A 32 1.78 -0.89 -3.99
N PHE A 33 1.25 -0.87 -2.78
CA PHE A 33 1.62 0.08 -1.75
C PHE A 33 2.01 -0.64 -0.46
N GLY A 34 3.07 -0.17 0.19
CA GLY A 34 3.39 -0.49 1.58
C GLY A 34 3.11 0.73 2.45
N LEU A 35 2.46 0.52 3.58
CA LEU A 35 2.15 1.58 4.55
C LEU A 35 2.83 1.25 5.88
N ALA A 36 3.54 2.22 6.45
CA ALA A 36 4.14 2.14 7.77
C ALA A 36 3.83 3.42 8.56
N SER A 37 3.85 3.33 9.89
CA SER A 37 3.61 4.47 10.78
C SER A 37 4.84 4.75 11.65
N THR A 38 5.00 6.01 12.03
CA THR A 38 6.07 6.44 12.95
C THR A 38 5.91 5.84 14.35
N GLU A 39 4.66 5.53 14.75
CA GLU A 39 4.35 4.85 16.01
C GLU A 39 4.93 3.42 16.06
N GLU A 40 5.02 2.76 14.90
CA GLU A 40 5.60 1.42 14.77
C GLU A 40 7.12 1.46 14.64
N ALA A 41 7.63 2.34 13.78
CA ALA A 41 9.03 2.32 13.37
C ALA A 41 10.00 2.89 14.43
N GLY A 42 9.59 3.86 15.23
CA GLY A 42 10.47 4.51 16.22
C GLY A 42 11.66 5.31 15.65
N SER A 43 12.00 5.17 14.36
CA SER A 43 12.99 5.95 13.62
C SER A 43 12.57 6.17 12.17
N PHE A 44 13.18 7.14 11.49
CA PHE A 44 12.90 7.41 10.08
C PHE A 44 13.42 6.31 9.15
N ASP A 45 14.62 5.78 9.42
CA ASP A 45 15.19 4.72 8.59
C ASP A 45 14.34 3.45 8.66
N LEU A 46 13.90 3.05 9.86
CA LEU A 46 13.04 1.88 10.02
C LEU A 46 11.65 2.12 9.40
N LEU A 47 11.15 3.35 9.38
CA LEU A 47 9.88 3.69 8.72
C LEU A 47 9.97 3.42 7.21
N LEU A 48 11.08 3.79 6.59
CA LEU A 48 11.32 3.56 5.16
C LEU A 48 11.48 2.07 4.87
N GLU A 49 12.24 1.34 5.69
CA GLU A 49 12.43 -0.11 5.55
C GLU A 49 11.10 -0.88 5.65
N LEU A 50 10.25 -0.53 6.62
CA LEU A 50 8.93 -1.14 6.77
C LEU A 50 8.03 -0.84 5.57
N ALA A 51 8.02 0.40 5.09
CA ALA A 51 7.22 0.78 3.92
C ALA A 51 7.68 0.03 2.65
N ASP A 52 8.99 -0.08 2.42
CA ASP A 52 9.55 -0.79 1.27
C ASP A 52 9.29 -2.30 1.36
N SER A 53 9.55 -2.92 2.52
CA SER A 53 9.28 -4.35 2.77
C SER A 53 7.82 -4.70 2.50
N ARG A 54 6.88 -3.87 2.96
CA ARG A 54 5.44 -4.07 2.75
C ARG A 54 5.04 -3.90 1.30
N MET A 55 5.58 -2.90 0.60
CA MET A 55 5.36 -2.76 -0.84
C MET A 55 5.91 -3.99 -1.58
N TYR A 56 7.07 -4.48 -1.19
CA TYR A 56 7.66 -5.67 -1.77
C TYR A 56 6.80 -6.92 -1.51
N LEU A 57 6.24 -7.08 -0.31
CA LEU A 57 5.28 -8.12 0.02
C LEU A 57 4.01 -8.02 -0.83
N ALA A 58 3.48 -6.81 -1.03
CA ALA A 58 2.35 -6.56 -1.92
C ALA A 58 2.64 -7.01 -3.36
N LYS A 59 3.87 -6.79 -3.86
CA LYS A 59 4.30 -7.30 -5.18
C LYS A 59 4.38 -8.81 -5.21
N LYS A 60 4.96 -9.44 -4.18
CA LYS A 60 5.04 -10.91 -4.06
C LYS A 60 3.66 -11.59 -4.05
N ARG A 61 2.65 -10.94 -3.45
CA ARG A 61 1.27 -11.44 -3.37
C ARG A 61 0.42 -11.22 -4.64
N GLY A 62 1.04 -10.98 -5.80
CA GLY A 62 0.34 -10.75 -7.06
C GLY A 62 0.08 -9.28 -7.40
N GLY A 63 0.61 -8.36 -6.61
CA GLY A 63 0.54 -6.93 -6.86
C GLY A 63 -0.80 -6.29 -6.52
N ASN A 64 -0.96 -5.03 -6.92
CA ASN A 64 -2.22 -4.28 -6.91
C ASN A 64 -2.97 -4.29 -5.56
N GLN A 65 -2.23 -4.19 -4.45
CA GLN A 65 -2.77 -4.23 -3.10
C GLN A 65 -2.02 -3.28 -2.17
N VAL A 66 -2.64 -2.95 -1.04
CA VAL A 66 -2.03 -2.16 0.03
C VAL A 66 -1.72 -3.11 1.18
N VAL A 67 -0.47 -3.07 1.67
CA VAL A 67 -0.02 -3.87 2.81
C VAL A 67 0.37 -2.92 3.94
N TYR A 68 -0.25 -3.08 5.09
CA TYR A 68 -0.07 -2.24 6.29
C TYR A 68 0.44 -3.03 7.51
N GLU A 69 0.43 -4.36 7.44
CA GLU A 69 0.99 -5.28 8.44
C GLU A 69 1.72 -6.40 7.69
N GLU A 70 2.79 -6.95 8.28
CA GLU A 70 3.35 -8.21 7.78
C GLU A 70 2.30 -9.31 8.01
N GLY A 71 1.57 -9.67 6.96
CA GLY A 71 0.97 -11.00 6.97
C GLY A 71 2.11 -11.98 6.72
N LEU A 72 2.36 -12.87 7.68
CA LEU A 72 3.32 -13.94 7.56
C LEU A 72 3.20 -14.60 6.17
N PRO A 73 4.29 -14.74 5.40
CA PRO A 73 4.27 -15.59 4.23
C PRO A 73 4.20 -17.04 4.72
N GLY A 74 3.01 -17.65 4.75
CA GLY A 74 2.83 -19.09 4.94
C GLY A 74 1.90 -19.55 6.08
N ASP A 75 0.73 -18.93 6.24
CA ASP A 75 -0.47 -19.64 6.76
C ASP A 75 -1.40 -20.00 5.59
#